data_AF-A0A3D5KI66-F1
#
_entry.id   AF-A0A3D5KI66-F1
#
_cell.length_a   1.000
_cell.length_b   1.000
_cell.length_c   1.000
_cell.angle_alpha   90.00
_cell.angle_beta   90.00
_cell.angle_gamma   90.00
#
_symmetry.space_group_name_H-M   'P 1'
#
loop_
_entity.id
_entity.type
_entity.pdbx_description
1 polymer ?
#
loop_
_entity_poly.entity_id
_entity_poly.type
_entity_poly.pdbx_seq_one_letter_code
_entity_poly.pdbx_strand_id
1 'polypeptide(L)' 'MRSSKLVKWIEAGKAFAGEEPNNVDMLCPECNDKKLDYKDNDQDPKDKNFERIIFCPSCGARYTITVKNILDKN' A
#
# COMPACT_ATOMS: atom_id res chain seq x y z
N MET A 1 -7.97 -3.02 -22.18
CA MET A 1 -6.67 -3.20 -21.52
C MET A 1 -6.69 -2.44 -20.20
N ARG A 2 -6.37 -3.05 -19.05
CA ARG A 2 -6.20 -2.29 -17.81
C ARG A 2 -4.99 -1.35 -17.99
N SER A 3 -5.10 -0.11 -17.51
CA SER A 3 -3.98 0.85 -17.56
C SER A 3 -2.76 0.24 -16.88
N SER A 4 -1.58 0.32 -17.52
CA SER A 4 -0.32 -0.21 -16.97
C SER A 4 -0.01 0.36 -15.58
N LYS A 5 -0.44 1.59 -15.32
CA LYS A 5 -0.32 2.26 -14.01
C LYS A 5 -1.17 1.61 -12.92
N LEU A 6 -2.42 1.25 -13.25
CA LEU A 6 -3.32 0.58 -12.31
C LEU A 6 -2.77 -0.79 -11.89
N VAL A 7 -2.18 -1.53 -12.83
CA VAL A 7 -1.54 -2.83 -12.53
C VAL A 7 -0.39 -2.65 -11.53
N LYS A 8 0.49 -1.67 -11.76
CA LYS A 8 1.59 -1.34 -10.84
C LYS A 8 1.09 -0.91 -9.45
N TRP A 9 0.00 -0.15 -9.36
CA TRP A 9 -0.60 0.20 -8.07
C TRP A 9 -1.17 -1.01 -7.33
N ILE A 10 -1.75 -1.99 -8.05
CA ILE A 10 -2.20 -3.24 -7.45
C ILE A 10 -0.99 -4.06 -6.93
N GLU A 11 0.11 -4.10 -7.68
CA GLU A 11 1.35 -4.78 -7.24
C GLU A 11 1.95 -4.11 -6.00
N ALA A 12 2.03 -2.78 -5.99
CA ALA A 12 2.42 -2.02 -4.81
C ALA A 12 1.51 -2.32 -3.62
N GLY A 13 0.19 -2.30 -3.83
CA GLY A 13 -0.79 -2.66 -2.80
C GLY A 13 -0.54 -4.02 -2.18
N LYS A 14 -0.24 -5.04 -2.99
CA LYS A 14 0.07 -6.39 -2.49
C LYS A 14 1.36 -6.45 -1.69
N ALA A 15 2.42 -5.78 -2.16
CA ALA A 15 3.71 -5.75 -1.45
C ALA A 15 3.59 -5.03 -0.10
N PHE A 16 2.93 -3.86 -0.10
CA PHE A 16 2.66 -3.12 1.13
C PHE A 16 1.61 -3.80 2.02
N ALA A 17 0.85 -4.79 1.56
CA ALA A 17 -0.04 -5.57 2.43
C ALA A 17 0.66 -6.74 3.15
N GLY A 18 1.91 -7.05 2.79
CA GLY A 18 2.68 -8.15 3.37
C GLY A 18 3.23 -7.86 4.78
N GLU A 19 4.01 -8.81 5.29
CA GLU A 19 4.61 -8.76 6.65
C GLU A 19 5.75 -7.74 6.76
N GLU A 20 6.38 -7.36 5.64
CA GLU A 20 7.54 -6.46 5.60
C GLU A 20 7.28 -5.18 4.75
N PRO A 21 6.28 -4.36 5.07
CA PRO A 21 5.95 -3.16 4.28
C PRO A 21 7.09 -2.12 4.26
N ASN A 22 7.98 -2.13 5.26
CA ASN A 22 9.15 -1.26 5.32
C ASN A 22 10.26 -1.62 4.33
N ASN A 23 10.23 -2.84 3.76
CA ASN A 23 11.23 -3.35 2.83
C ASN A 23 10.76 -3.28 1.36
N VAL A 24 9.64 -2.62 1.08
CA VAL A 24 9.09 -2.52 -0.27
C VAL A 24 9.88 -1.49 -1.09
N ASP A 25 10.62 -1.98 -2.08
CA ASP A 25 11.37 -1.16 -3.03
C ASP A 25 10.64 -1.00 -4.37
N MET A 26 9.59 -0.16 -4.39
CA MET A 26 8.83 0.13 -5.61
C MET A 26 8.84 1.62 -5.95
N LEU A 27 9.21 1.95 -7.20
CA LEU A 27 9.12 3.30 -7.73
C LEU A 27 7.67 3.71 -7.99
N CYS A 28 7.39 5.00 -7.86
CA CYS A 28 6.08 5.56 -8.12
C CYS A 28 5.60 5.23 -9.55
N PRO A 29 4.42 4.60 -9.73
CA PRO A 29 3.86 4.30 -11.05
C PRO A 29 3.53 5.51 -11.91
N GLU A 30 3.41 6.69 -11.28
CA GLU A 30 3.04 7.94 -11.94
C GLU A 30 4.25 8.74 -12.43
N CYS A 31 5.22 9.02 -11.55
CA CYS A 31 6.37 9.87 -11.87
C CYS A 31 7.71 9.12 -12.00
N ASN A 32 7.79 7.87 -11.54
CA ASN A 32 8.99 7.02 -11.59
C ASN A 32 10.25 7.64 -10.94
N ASP A 33 10.09 8.64 -10.07
CA ASP A 33 11.20 9.42 -9.50
C ASP A 33 11.63 8.93 -8.09
N LYS A 34 10.65 8.74 -7.19
CA LYS A 34 10.88 8.27 -5.82
C LYS A 34 10.21 6.93 -5.55
N LYS A 35 10.77 6.20 -4.59
CA LYS A 35 10.13 5.04 -3.98
C LYS A 35 8.83 5.46 -3.30
N LEU A 36 7.87 4.55 -3.30
CA LEU A 36 6.64 4.70 -2.54
C LEU A 36 6.94 4.60 -1.05
N ASP A 37 6.22 5.40 -0.28
CA ASP A 37 6.17 5.36 1.17
C ASP A 37 4.76 4.99 1.61
N TYR A 38 4.56 4.65 2.88
CA TYR A 38 3.24 4.32 3.39
C TYR A 38 2.98 4.91 4.76
N LYS A 39 1.69 5.07 5.05
CA LYS A 39 1.21 5.42 6.38
C LYS A 39 -0.01 4.60 6.70
N ASP A 40 -0.02 4.04 7.89
CA ASP A 40 -1.19 3.37 8.43
C ASP A 40 -2.10 4.39 9.10
N ASN A 41 -3.39 4.28 8.79
CA ASN A 41 -4.44 4.89 9.56
C ASN A 41 -5.05 3.80 10.43
N ASP A 42 -4.90 3.96 11.74
CA ASP A 42 -5.63 3.15 12.72
C ASP A 42 -7.13 3.32 12.48
N GLN A 43 -7.80 2.20 12.25
CA GLN A 43 -9.25 2.12 12.39
C GLN A 43 -9.59 1.04 13.42
N ASP A 44 -10.70 1.33 14.10
CA ASP A 44 -11.36 0.66 15.22
C ASP A 44 -10.63 -0.58 15.80
N PRO A 45 -10.17 -0.56 17.08
CA PRO A 45 -9.51 -1.72 17.70
C PRO A 45 -10.37 -3.00 17.76
N LYS A 46 -11.66 -2.90 17.43
CA LYS A 46 -12.58 -4.04 17.27
C LYS A 46 -12.48 -4.72 15.92
N ASP A 47 -12.16 -3.97 14.87
CA ASP A 47 -11.92 -4.50 13.54
C ASP A 47 -10.41 -4.74 13.39
N LYS A 48 -10.02 -5.99 13.15
CA LYS A 48 -8.61 -6.34 12.86
C LYS A 48 -8.15 -5.81 11.48
N ASN A 49 -8.83 -4.82 10.93
CA ASN A 49 -8.53 -4.24 9.62
C ASN A 49 -7.96 -2.85 9.85
N PHE A 50 -6.93 -2.50 9.09
CA PHE A 50 -6.41 -1.14 9.07
C PHE A 50 -6.32 -0.63 7.64
N GLU A 51 -6.40 0.68 7.48
CA GLU A 51 -6.20 1.33 6.20
C GLU A 51 -4.73 1.69 6.05
N ARG A 52 -4.12 1.26 4.94
CA ARG A 52 -2.75 1.64 4.58
C ARG A 52 -2.80 2.55 3.37
N ILE A 53 -2.31 3.77 3.55
CA ILE A 53 -2.18 4.76 2.49
C ILE A 53 -0.77 4.66 1.94
N ILE A 54 -0.63 4.21 0.70
CA ILE A 54 0.62 4.18 -0.04
C ILE A 54 0.72 5.48 -0.84
N PHE A 55 1.84 6.19 -0.79
CA PHE A 55 1.97 7.48 -1.46
C PHE A 55 3.37 7.72 -2.02
N CYS A 56 3.46 8.59 -3.02
CA CYS A 56 4.72 9.08 -3.53
C CYS A 56 5.07 10.44 -2.91
N PRO A 57 6.25 10.60 -2.26
CA PRO A 57 6.66 11.88 -1.69
C PRO A 57 7.04 12.93 -2.74
N SER A 58 7.28 12.53 -4.00
CA SER A 58 7.67 13.44 -5.09
C SER A 58 6.46 14.07 -5.79
N CYS A 59 5.53 13.26 -6.30
CA CYS A 59 4.38 13.76 -7.07
C CYS A 59 3.06 13.81 -6.28
N GLY A 60 3.03 13.29 -5.05
CA GLY A 60 1.85 13.30 -4.21
C GLY A 60 0.77 12.28 -4.59
N ALA A 61 1.00 11.41 -5.59
CA ALA A 61 0.09 10.33 -5.95
C ALA A 61 -0.14 9.37 -4.77
N ARG A 62 -1.37 8.89 -4.58
CA ARG A 62 -1.75 8.04 -3.44
C ARG A 62 -2.64 6.88 -3.86
N TYR A 63 -2.53 5.79 -3.11
CA TYR A 63 -3.37 4.62 -3.26
C TYR A 63 -3.65 4.02 -1.88
N THR A 64 -4.93 3.91 -1.53
CA THR A 64 -5.35 3.38 -0.23
C THR A 64 -5.78 1.93 -0.39
N ILE A 65 -5.31 1.08 0.52
CA ILE A 65 -5.73 -0.31 0.63
C ILE A 65 -6.25 -0.59 2.04
N THR A 66 -7.17 -1.54 2.15
CA THR A 66 -7.58 -2.12 3.43
C THR A 66 -6.80 -3.40 3.63
N VAL A 67 -6.00 -3.47 4.68
CA VAL A 67 -5.27 -4.68 5.06
C VAL A 67 -6.07 -5.38 6.15
N LYS A 68 -6.49 -6.61 5.87
CA LYS A 68 -7.15 -7.47 6.86
C LYS A 68 -6.08 -8.22 7.63
N ASN A 69 -5.93 -7.94 8.91
CA ASN A 69 -5.06 -8.74 9.77
C ASN A 69 -5.78 -10.05 10.09
N ILE A 70 -5.56 -11.05 9.23
CA ILE A 70 -6.01 -12.41 9.48
C ILE A 70 -5.07 -13.02 10.53
N LEU A 71 -5.22 -12.58 11.77
CA LEU A 71 -4.83 -13.39 12.91
C LEU A 71 -5.82 -14.57 12.92
N ASP A 72 -5.56 -15.56 12.07
CA ASP A 72 -6.15 -16.88 12.16
C ASP A 72 -5.83 -17.40 13.56
N LYS A 73 -6.90 -17.58 14.32
CA LYS A 73 -6.88 -18.20 15.65
C LYS A 73 -6.60 -19.70 15.44
N ASN A 74 -5.62 -20.22 16.19
CA ASN A 74 -5.48 -21.59 16.71
C ASN A 74 -5.95 -22.76 15.85
#